data_AF-A0AAD6A0H3-F1
#
_entry.id   AF-A0AAD6A0H3-F1
#
_cell.length_a   1.000
_cell.length_b   1.000
_cell.length_c   1.000
_cell.angle_alpha   90.00
_cell.angle_beta   90.00
_cell.angle_gamma   90.00
#
_symmetry.space_group_name_H-M   'P 1'
#
loop_
_entity.id
_entity.type
_entity.pdbx_description
1 polymer ?
#
loop_
_entity_poly.entity_id
_entity_poly.type
_entity_poly.pdbx_seq_one_letter_code
_entity_poly.pdbx_strand_id
1 'polypeptide(L)'
;MAYNYPPEKLSVYLSDDGGSILTFYAMWEASQFAKYWIPFCKRYKVEPRAPAAYFSTPDSPNGMSRDEWLCMKVLYEEMTNRIDTIVMSGKVSEELKANHKGFSHWKHQMTSKRHPPVVQILIDGKDPSALDNAGNALPTLVYMAREKNPEYHHNFKAGAMNSLIRVSSVISNSPIILNVDCDMYSNNSDSIRDALCFFLDEEKGCDIAFVQYPQNYNNLTKNDTYGNTLSIINEVETRGLDSWGGPSYIGTGCFHRREILCGRKYTKDYKENWNRGSERNPHDDIRKLEEKAESLATCTYELNTRWGHEVGLKYGIAVEDVITGLMIQCRGWRSVYYSPPRKGFLGMGATTLAQTILQHKRYSEGNLQIFLSKYCAFVYGHGKIKLGLQMGYSMYNLMAANSLPTLYYVIVPTLSLLRGISLFPKMTSPWFIPFSYVIVGKQTYSMIEALLTREITIQGWWNAQRMWLIKRLTSYLYGTLATLSEILGVSKMGFTIIAKISGKDASKRFGLCNESCSDEEMGHCFRDVLSSDSALWVSSGHKCSDI
;
A
#
# COMPACT_ATOMS: atom_id res chain seq x y z
N MET A 1 -9.21 -1.55 12.26
CA MET A 1 -9.64 -1.99 13.62
C MET A 1 -10.82 -2.96 13.57
N ALA A 2 -11.85 -2.73 12.76
CA ALA A 2 -13.04 -3.60 12.68
C ALA A 2 -12.87 -4.87 11.80
N TYR A 3 -11.79 -5.63 11.99
CA TYR A 3 -11.62 -6.94 11.33
C TYR A 3 -12.38 -8.02 12.10
N ASN A 4 -12.70 -9.13 11.43
CA ASN A 4 -13.25 -10.33 12.07
C ASN A 4 -12.11 -11.11 12.76
N TYR A 5 -11.54 -10.49 13.80
CA TYR A 5 -10.41 -11.02 14.55
C TYR A 5 -10.53 -10.60 16.02
N PRO A 6 -10.05 -11.40 16.98
CA PRO A 6 -10.13 -11.03 18.39
C PRO A 6 -9.44 -9.67 18.67
N PRO A 7 -10.15 -8.67 19.22
CA PRO A 7 -9.62 -7.32 19.43
C PRO A 7 -8.33 -7.27 20.24
N GLU A 8 -8.25 -8.07 21.29
CA GLU A 8 -7.10 -8.17 22.20
C GLU A 8 -5.83 -8.72 21.53
N LYS A 9 -6.00 -9.38 20.37
CA LYS A 9 -4.90 -9.89 19.53
C LYS A 9 -4.57 -8.96 18.38
N LEU A 10 -5.27 -7.84 18.23
CA LEU A 10 -5.12 -6.89 17.15
C LEU A 10 -4.50 -5.58 17.66
N SER A 11 -3.46 -5.11 16.99
CA SER A 11 -2.88 -3.79 17.26
C SER A 11 -2.74 -3.01 15.96
N VAL A 12 -3.12 -1.74 15.99
CA VAL A 12 -3.08 -0.83 14.85
C VAL A 12 -2.13 0.31 15.17
N TYR A 13 -1.24 0.60 14.23
CA TYR A 13 -0.23 1.64 14.31
C TYR A 13 -0.38 2.56 13.10
N LEU A 14 -0.36 3.87 13.32
CA LEU A 14 -0.30 4.87 12.27
C LEU A 14 1.05 5.57 12.34
N SER A 15 1.80 5.57 11.23
CA SER A 15 2.99 6.41 11.09
C SER A 15 2.64 7.72 10.40
N ASP A 16 2.92 8.85 11.04
CA ASP A 16 2.87 10.19 10.44
C ASP A 16 4.29 10.76 10.32
N ASP A 17 4.82 10.72 9.10
CA ASP A 17 6.14 11.27 8.79
C ASP A 17 6.20 12.80 8.86
N GLY A 18 5.05 13.48 8.82
CA GLY A 18 4.97 14.93 8.96
C GLY A 18 4.85 15.40 10.41
N GLY A 19 4.60 14.49 11.36
CA GLY A 19 4.44 14.80 12.77
C GLY A 19 3.36 15.86 13.02
N SER A 20 2.24 15.81 12.29
CA SER A 20 1.21 16.84 12.32
C SER A 20 0.26 16.66 13.51
N ILE A 21 0.06 17.74 14.27
CA ILE A 21 -0.94 17.77 15.35
C ILE A 21 -2.35 17.51 14.82
N LEU A 22 -2.62 17.89 13.57
CA LEU A 22 -3.92 17.68 12.92
C LEU A 22 -4.16 16.19 12.63
N THR A 23 -3.12 15.45 12.21
CA THR A 23 -3.20 13.99 12.04
C THR A 23 -3.51 13.32 13.36
N PHE A 24 -2.81 13.73 14.42
CA PHE A 24 -3.02 13.18 15.76
C PHE A 24 -4.44 13.47 16.28
N TYR A 25 -4.93 14.70 16.11
CA TYR A 25 -6.32 15.06 16.44
C TYR A 25 -7.33 14.21 15.67
N ALA A 26 -7.15 14.06 14.37
CA ALA A 26 -8.06 13.27 13.54
C ALA A 26 -8.07 11.78 13.95
N MET A 27 -6.91 11.24 14.31
CA MET A 27 -6.79 9.87 14.85
C MET A 27 -7.44 9.73 16.23
N TRP A 28 -7.36 10.75 17.08
CA TRP A 28 -8.02 10.79 18.38
C TRP A 28 -9.55 10.83 18.24
N GLU A 29 -10.10 11.68 17.38
CA GLU A 29 -11.54 11.70 17.06
C GLU A 29 -12.01 10.35 16.50
N ALA A 30 -11.26 9.78 15.56
CA ALA A 30 -11.54 8.45 15.00
C ALA A 30 -11.51 7.35 16.07
N SER A 31 -10.63 7.47 17.09
CA SER A 31 -10.57 6.53 18.21
C SER A 31 -11.82 6.59 19.10
N GLN A 32 -12.43 7.77 19.27
CA GLN A 32 -13.69 7.89 20.01
C GLN A 32 -14.85 7.30 19.21
N PHE A 33 -14.93 7.60 17.90
CA PHE A 33 -15.93 7.01 17.03
C PHE A 33 -15.82 5.48 16.92
N ALA A 34 -14.60 4.93 16.97
CA ALA A 34 -14.36 3.49 16.92
C ALA A 34 -15.13 2.71 18.00
N LYS A 35 -15.38 3.31 19.18
CA LYS A 35 -16.16 2.72 20.28
C LYS A 35 -17.61 2.42 19.90
N TYR A 36 -18.16 3.14 18.92
CA TYR A 36 -19.49 2.94 18.36
C TYR A 36 -19.42 2.09 17.09
N TRP A 37 -18.45 2.39 16.21
CA TRP A 37 -18.35 1.78 14.89
C TRP A 37 -17.99 0.29 14.93
N ILE A 38 -17.08 -0.12 15.82
CA ILE A 38 -16.63 -1.52 15.93
C ILE A 38 -17.78 -2.44 16.34
N PRO A 39 -18.54 -2.19 17.43
CA PRO A 39 -19.66 -3.05 17.80
C PRO A 39 -20.78 -3.03 16.75
N PHE A 40 -21.06 -1.88 16.13
CA PHE A 40 -21.99 -1.79 15.00
C PHE A 40 -21.57 -2.68 13.82
N CYS A 41 -20.30 -2.60 13.43
CA CYS A 41 -19.72 -3.46 12.40
C CYS A 41 -19.90 -4.95 12.72
N LYS A 42 -19.61 -5.37 13.95
CA LYS A 42 -19.73 -6.76 14.38
C LYS A 42 -21.19 -7.22 14.39
N ARG A 43 -22.10 -6.43 14.96
CA ARG A 43 -23.53 -6.75 15.11
C ARG A 43 -24.21 -6.96 13.75
N TYR A 44 -23.95 -6.09 12.78
CA TYR A 44 -24.64 -6.12 11.48
C TYR A 44 -23.79 -6.68 10.33
N LYS A 45 -22.60 -7.21 10.61
CA LYS A 45 -21.67 -7.76 9.60
C LYS A 45 -21.43 -6.77 8.44
N VAL A 46 -21.29 -5.49 8.77
CA VAL A 46 -21.12 -4.36 7.83
C VAL A 46 -19.96 -4.61 6.86
N GLU A 47 -20.18 -4.45 5.56
CA GLU A 47 -19.10 -4.44 4.57
C GLU A 47 -19.38 -3.39 3.48
N PRO A 48 -18.39 -2.59 3.03
CA PRO A 48 -17.01 -2.52 3.52
C PRO A 48 -16.91 -1.94 4.94
N ARG A 49 -15.80 -2.20 5.65
CA ARG A 49 -15.57 -1.72 7.03
C ARG A 49 -15.18 -0.25 7.14
N ALA A 50 -14.85 0.41 6.03
CA ALA A 50 -14.55 1.83 6.00
C ALA A 50 -15.86 2.64 6.03
N PRO A 51 -16.11 3.49 7.06
CA PRO A 51 -17.37 4.22 7.20
C PRO A 51 -17.69 5.08 5.98
N ALA A 52 -16.71 5.83 5.45
CA ALA A 52 -16.88 6.66 4.26
C ALA A 52 -17.35 5.85 3.04
N ALA A 53 -16.80 4.66 2.83
CA ALA A 53 -17.19 3.80 1.73
C ALA A 53 -18.58 3.18 1.97
N TYR A 54 -18.87 2.76 3.20
CA TYR A 54 -20.14 2.17 3.57
C TYR A 54 -21.31 3.15 3.44
N PHE A 55 -21.15 4.38 3.93
CA PHE A 55 -22.20 5.41 3.87
C PHE A 55 -22.32 6.11 2.51
N SER A 56 -21.42 5.83 1.56
CA SER A 56 -21.51 6.36 0.19
C SER A 56 -22.63 5.73 -0.63
N THR A 57 -23.12 4.55 -0.24
CA THR A 57 -24.27 3.89 -0.86
C THR A 57 -25.56 4.23 -0.11
N PRO A 58 -26.64 4.63 -0.79
CA PRO A 58 -27.85 5.18 -0.18
C PRO A 58 -28.71 4.16 0.57
N ASP A 59 -28.44 2.86 0.44
CA ASP A 59 -29.32 1.81 0.95
C ASP A 59 -28.91 1.31 2.34
N SER A 60 -29.86 1.29 3.28
CA SER A 60 -29.71 0.56 4.53
C SER A 60 -29.70 -0.95 4.23
N PRO A 61 -28.71 -1.73 4.71
CA PRO A 61 -28.68 -3.15 4.44
C PRO A 61 -29.82 -3.91 5.12
N ASN A 62 -30.22 -5.03 4.49
CA ASN A 62 -31.27 -5.92 4.99
C ASN A 62 -30.95 -6.42 6.42
N GLY A 63 -31.91 -6.28 7.34
CA GLY A 63 -31.80 -6.77 8.72
C GLY A 63 -31.35 -5.75 9.77
N MET A 64 -31.17 -4.48 9.39
CA MET A 64 -30.84 -3.37 10.29
C MET A 64 -32.03 -2.41 10.43
N SER A 65 -32.29 -1.89 11.64
CA SER A 65 -33.25 -0.80 11.81
C SER A 65 -32.75 0.46 11.11
N ARG A 66 -33.62 1.14 10.37
CA ARG A 66 -33.30 2.41 9.69
C ARG A 66 -32.85 3.47 10.68
N ASP A 67 -33.40 3.47 11.88
CA ASP A 67 -33.05 4.43 12.95
C ASP A 67 -31.64 4.16 13.50
N GLU A 68 -31.26 2.89 13.70
CA GLU A 68 -29.91 2.53 14.14
C GLU A 68 -28.87 2.87 13.07
N TRP A 69 -29.19 2.65 11.79
CA TRP A 69 -28.33 3.04 10.67
C TRP A 69 -28.14 4.56 10.62
N LEU A 70 -29.24 5.32 10.70
CA LEU A 70 -29.22 6.78 10.64
C LEU A 70 -28.46 7.37 11.82
N CYS A 71 -28.68 6.86 13.03
CA CYS A 71 -27.94 7.27 14.22
C CYS A 71 -26.43 7.06 14.03
N MET A 72 -26.00 5.92 13.49
CA MET A 72 -24.59 5.68 13.21
C MET A 72 -24.02 6.61 12.13
N LYS A 73 -24.82 6.91 11.10
CA LYS A 73 -24.45 7.86 10.04
C LYS A 73 -24.25 9.27 10.62
N VAL A 74 -25.17 9.73 11.46
CA VAL A 74 -25.06 11.04 12.15
C VAL A 74 -23.79 11.11 12.99
N LEU A 75 -23.48 10.07 13.79
CA LEU A 75 -22.24 10.04 14.58
C LEU A 75 -20.98 10.12 13.71
N TYR A 76 -20.99 9.47 12.55
CA TYR A 76 -19.89 9.53 11.58
C TYR A 76 -19.74 10.93 10.96
N GLU A 77 -20.85 11.56 10.57
CA GLU A 77 -20.87 12.91 10.01
C GLU A 77 -20.43 13.96 11.04
N GLU A 78 -20.89 13.86 12.28
CA GLU A 78 -20.46 14.73 13.38
C GLU A 78 -18.95 14.64 13.63
N MET A 79 -18.39 13.43 13.68
CA MET A 79 -16.95 13.23 13.78
C MET A 79 -16.21 13.87 12.60
N THR A 80 -16.69 13.64 11.37
CA THR A 80 -16.07 14.20 10.16
C THR A 80 -16.09 15.72 10.19
N ASN A 81 -17.22 16.34 10.57
CA ASN A 81 -17.38 17.78 10.71
C ASN A 81 -16.42 18.37 11.77
N ARG A 82 -16.24 17.71 12.92
CA ARG A 82 -15.26 18.13 13.93
C ARG A 82 -13.84 18.08 13.40
N ILE A 83 -13.48 17.04 12.65
CA ILE A 83 -12.17 16.92 12.02
C ILE A 83 -11.97 18.02 10.98
N ASP A 84 -12.91 18.17 10.05
CA ASP A 84 -12.81 19.13 8.96
C ASP A 84 -12.72 20.57 9.48
N THR A 85 -13.50 20.91 10.51
CA THR A 85 -13.44 22.24 11.15
C THR A 85 -12.03 22.57 11.66
N ILE A 86 -11.38 21.61 12.34
CA ILE A 86 -10.03 21.79 12.89
C ILE A 86 -8.95 21.75 11.82
N VAL A 87 -9.11 20.91 10.79
CA VAL A 87 -8.17 20.87 9.67
C VAL A 87 -8.23 22.19 8.88
N MET A 88 -9.43 22.72 8.64
CA MET A 88 -9.63 24.00 7.95
C MET A 88 -9.14 25.20 8.76
N SER A 89 -9.27 25.17 10.09
CA SER A 89 -8.70 26.21 10.96
C SER A 89 -7.17 26.14 11.07
N GLY A 90 -6.60 24.96 10.79
CA GLY A 90 -5.18 24.65 10.93
C GLY A 90 -4.67 24.65 12.37
N LYS A 91 -5.56 24.72 13.38
CA LYS A 91 -5.20 24.86 14.80
C LYS A 91 -6.10 24.02 15.70
N VAL A 92 -5.48 23.31 16.65
CA VAL A 92 -6.18 22.66 17.76
C VAL A 92 -6.19 23.62 18.96
N SER A 93 -7.37 23.92 19.51
CA SER A 93 -7.51 24.84 20.66
C SER A 93 -6.92 24.24 21.94
N GLU A 94 -6.53 25.09 22.90
CA GLU A 94 -5.98 24.62 24.19
C GLU A 94 -6.99 23.80 25.00
N GLU A 95 -8.28 24.11 24.89
CA GLU A 95 -9.37 23.32 25.50
C GLU A 95 -9.39 21.89 24.96
N LEU A 96 -9.24 21.71 23.63
CA LEU A 96 -9.18 20.38 23.02
C LEU A 96 -7.88 19.66 23.39
N LYS A 97 -6.76 20.38 23.50
CA LYS A 97 -5.49 19.79 23.96
C LYS A 97 -5.58 19.26 25.38
N ALA A 98 -6.33 19.92 26.26
CA ALA A 98 -6.53 19.48 27.64
C ALA A 98 -7.28 18.13 27.74
N ASN A 99 -8.05 17.76 26.70
CA ASN A 99 -8.81 16.50 26.69
C ASN A 99 -7.94 15.25 26.51
N HIS A 100 -6.67 15.39 26.10
CA HIS A 100 -5.79 14.23 25.93
C HIS A 100 -4.31 14.57 26.16
N LYS A 101 -3.66 13.84 27.08
CA LYS A 101 -2.24 14.05 27.46
C LYS A 101 -1.27 14.10 26.26
N GLY A 102 -1.56 13.33 25.21
CA GLY A 102 -0.73 13.23 24.01
C GLY A 102 -0.55 14.55 23.25
N PHE A 103 -1.45 15.53 23.39
CA PHE A 103 -1.25 16.83 22.74
C PHE A 103 -0.06 17.61 23.30
N SER A 104 0.44 17.26 24.49
CA SER A 104 1.60 17.90 25.11
C SER A 104 2.92 17.69 24.34
N HIS A 105 2.98 16.72 23.43
CA HIS A 105 4.15 16.51 22.58
C HIS A 105 4.36 17.68 21.59
N TRP A 106 3.30 18.36 21.16
CA TRP A 106 3.37 19.43 20.16
C TRP A 106 3.66 20.81 20.76
N LYS A 107 4.95 21.15 20.81
CA LYS A 107 5.46 22.46 21.28
C LYS A 107 5.62 23.46 20.13
N HIS A 108 5.69 24.75 20.44
CA HIS A 108 5.69 25.89 19.48
C HIS A 108 6.77 25.88 18.36
N GLN A 109 7.74 24.97 18.38
CA GLN A 109 8.88 24.93 17.45
C GLN A 109 8.92 23.71 16.52
N MET A 110 7.90 22.83 16.58
CA MET A 110 7.88 21.63 15.72
C MET A 110 7.46 21.97 14.29
N THR A 111 8.16 21.38 13.33
CA THR A 111 7.85 21.45 11.90
C THR A 111 7.97 20.07 11.30
N SER A 112 7.37 19.81 10.13
CA SER A 112 7.47 18.51 9.43
C SER A 112 8.90 18.07 9.07
N LYS A 113 9.88 18.99 9.13
CA LYS A 113 11.30 18.70 8.89
C LYS A 113 12.12 18.61 10.18
N ARG A 114 11.60 19.10 11.31
CA ARG A 114 12.29 19.19 12.59
C ARG A 114 11.31 18.97 13.73
N HIS A 115 11.30 17.77 14.29
CA HIS A 115 10.53 17.43 15.47
C HIS A 115 11.09 16.18 16.17
N PRO A 116 10.97 16.06 17.51
CA PRO A 116 11.33 14.85 18.24
C PRO A 116 10.44 13.66 17.81
N PRO A 117 10.82 12.41 18.15
CA PRO A 117 9.90 11.30 17.99
C PRO A 117 8.70 11.50 18.92
N VAL A 118 7.53 11.04 18.49
CA VAL A 118 6.30 11.02 19.27
C VAL A 118 5.70 9.63 19.15
N VAL A 119 5.50 8.94 20.27
CA VAL A 119 4.76 7.68 20.30
C VAL A 119 3.67 7.78 21.36
N GLN A 120 2.42 7.67 20.93
CA GLN A 120 1.27 7.75 21.82
C GLN A 120 0.39 6.52 21.65
N ILE A 121 0.15 5.82 22.75
CA ILE A 121 -0.86 4.75 22.80
C ILE A 121 -2.20 5.43 23.11
N LEU A 122 -3.11 5.48 22.12
CA LEU A 122 -4.44 6.09 22.27
C LEU A 122 -5.44 5.11 22.89
N ILE A 123 -5.32 3.83 22.53
CA ILE A 123 -6.10 2.74 23.10
C ILE A 123 -5.10 1.65 23.45
N ASP A 124 -5.06 1.24 24.72
CA ASP A 124 -4.30 0.06 25.11
C ASP A 124 -5.25 -1.14 25.18
N GLY A 125 -5.26 -1.98 24.15
CA GLY A 125 -6.14 -3.15 24.10
C GLY A 125 -5.82 -4.23 25.14
N LYS A 126 -4.73 -4.08 25.91
CA LYS A 126 -4.43 -4.92 27.08
C LYS A 126 -5.00 -4.36 28.38
N ASP A 127 -5.42 -3.09 28.40
CA ASP A 127 -6.09 -2.47 29.55
C ASP A 127 -7.54 -2.99 29.64
N PRO A 128 -7.96 -3.60 30.76
CA PRO A 128 -9.33 -4.06 30.94
C PRO A 128 -10.40 -2.95 30.83
N SER A 129 -10.02 -1.68 30.98
CA SER A 129 -10.90 -0.53 30.83
C SER A 129 -11.05 -0.04 29.39
N ALA A 130 -10.23 -0.54 28.45
CA ALA A 130 -10.29 -0.18 27.03
C ALA A 130 -11.45 -0.92 26.32
N LEU A 131 -12.67 -0.53 26.66
CA LEU A 131 -13.90 -1.15 26.17
C LEU A 131 -14.64 -0.27 25.16
N ASP A 132 -15.32 -0.92 24.22
CA ASP A 132 -16.32 -0.31 23.35
C ASP A 132 -17.64 -0.06 24.11
N ASN A 133 -18.59 0.60 23.46
CA ASN A 133 -19.87 0.94 24.11
C ASN A 133 -20.79 -0.26 24.33
N ALA A 134 -20.42 -1.44 23.83
CA ALA A 134 -21.08 -2.70 24.11
C ALA A 134 -20.31 -3.54 25.17
N GLY A 135 -19.28 -2.97 25.80
CA GLY A 135 -18.50 -3.62 26.86
C GLY A 135 -17.44 -4.60 26.36
N ASN A 136 -17.11 -4.61 25.07
CA ASN A 136 -16.08 -5.51 24.51
C ASN A 136 -14.73 -4.81 24.40
N ALA A 137 -13.64 -5.57 24.52
CA ALA A 137 -12.29 -5.04 24.37
C ALA A 137 -12.07 -4.37 23.00
N LEU A 138 -11.33 -3.26 23.00
CA LEU A 138 -10.88 -2.55 21.81
C LEU A 138 -9.47 -2.98 21.40
N PRO A 139 -9.16 -3.00 20.09
CA PRO A 139 -7.79 -3.20 19.62
C PRO A 139 -6.85 -2.09 20.10
N THR A 140 -5.58 -2.44 20.38
CA THR A 140 -4.54 -1.43 20.67
C THR A 140 -4.41 -0.48 19.49
N LEU A 141 -4.35 0.84 19.75
CA LEU A 141 -4.21 1.88 18.76
C LEU A 141 -3.04 2.80 19.12
N VAL A 142 -2.04 2.90 18.25
CA VAL A 142 -0.79 3.62 18.49
C VAL A 142 -0.55 4.64 17.38
N TYR A 143 -0.36 5.90 17.76
CA TYR A 143 0.17 6.93 16.89
C TYR A 143 1.69 6.96 17.00
N MET A 144 2.38 7.09 15.88
CA MET A 144 3.82 7.28 15.82
C MET A 144 4.16 8.39 14.83
N ALA A 145 4.98 9.35 15.24
CA ALA A 145 5.75 10.19 14.36
C ALA A 145 7.23 9.97 14.67
N ARG A 146 8.01 9.48 13.69
CA ARG A 146 9.45 9.29 13.89
C ARG A 146 10.17 10.63 13.91
N GLU A 147 11.30 10.71 14.60
CA GLU A 147 12.08 11.94 14.66
C GLU A 147 12.45 12.45 13.26
N LYS A 148 12.31 13.75 13.05
CA LYS A 148 12.80 14.44 11.86
C LYS A 148 13.85 15.45 12.28
N ASN A 149 15.00 15.41 11.62
CA ASN A 149 16.08 16.38 11.77
C ASN A 149 16.68 16.63 10.38
N PRO A 150 16.82 17.90 9.93
CA PRO A 150 17.38 18.22 8.61
C PRO A 150 18.81 17.72 8.37
N GLU A 151 19.56 17.42 9.44
CA GLU A 151 20.93 16.88 9.36
C GLU A 151 20.97 15.40 8.96
N TYR A 152 19.85 14.68 9.10
CA TYR A 152 19.77 13.26 8.83
C TYR A 152 18.86 12.97 7.64
N HIS A 153 19.37 12.19 6.68
CA HIS A 153 18.58 11.75 5.55
C HIS A 153 17.47 10.80 6.01
N HIS A 154 16.23 11.07 5.61
CA HIS A 154 15.10 10.21 5.91
C HIS A 154 14.75 9.33 4.71
N ASN A 155 14.70 8.02 4.92
CA ASN A 155 14.43 7.03 3.86
C ASN A 155 12.92 6.89 3.54
N PHE A 156 12.17 8.01 3.50
CA PHE A 156 10.73 8.06 3.18
C PHE A 156 9.92 6.92 3.84
N LYS A 157 9.01 6.28 3.09
CA LYS A 157 8.18 5.14 3.52
C LYS A 157 8.99 3.96 4.07
N ALA A 158 10.12 3.60 3.45
CA ALA A 158 10.99 2.52 3.95
C ALA A 158 11.43 2.77 5.39
N GLY A 159 11.85 4.01 5.69
CA GLY A 159 12.26 4.41 7.03
C GLY A 159 11.10 4.49 8.01
N ALA A 160 9.92 4.93 7.57
CA ALA A 160 8.70 4.93 8.38
C ALA A 160 8.34 3.49 8.81
N MET A 161 8.32 2.56 7.86
CA MET A 161 7.99 1.16 8.13
C MET A 161 9.08 0.46 8.97
N ASN A 162 10.35 0.81 8.82
CA ASN A 162 11.42 0.29 9.68
C ASN A 162 11.30 0.80 11.13
N SER A 163 11.03 2.09 11.33
CA SER A 163 10.75 2.65 12.66
C SER A 163 9.55 1.98 13.30
N LEU A 164 8.49 1.77 12.52
CA LEU A 164 7.33 0.99 12.95
C LEU A 164 7.80 -0.39 13.43
N ILE A 165 8.44 -1.22 12.59
CA ILE A 165 8.89 -2.60 12.95
C ILE A 165 9.52 -2.64 14.35
N ARG A 166 10.39 -1.67 14.66
CA ARG A 166 11.03 -1.51 15.97
C ARG A 166 10.05 -1.10 17.06
N VAL A 167 9.28 -0.04 16.87
CA VAL A 167 8.31 0.48 17.86
C VAL A 167 7.29 -0.59 18.29
N SER A 168 6.69 -1.33 17.36
CA SER A 168 5.76 -2.40 17.80
C SER A 168 6.45 -3.52 18.55
N SER A 169 7.75 -3.75 18.37
CA SER A 169 8.45 -4.89 18.98
C SER A 169 8.47 -4.78 20.50
N VAL A 170 8.36 -3.57 21.04
CA VAL A 170 8.26 -3.32 22.49
C VAL A 170 6.82 -3.19 22.96
N ILE A 171 5.87 -2.82 22.08
CA ILE A 171 4.46 -2.61 22.45
C ILE A 171 3.62 -3.89 22.33
N SER A 172 3.52 -4.48 21.14
CA SER A 172 2.69 -5.67 20.87
C SER A 172 3.52 -6.90 20.52
N ASN A 173 4.68 -6.72 19.90
CA ASN A 173 5.58 -7.76 19.42
C ASN A 173 4.90 -8.85 18.56
N SER A 174 3.83 -8.52 17.85
CA SER A 174 3.02 -9.49 17.10
C SER A 174 3.83 -10.24 16.02
N PRO A 175 3.64 -11.56 15.84
CA PRO A 175 4.36 -12.36 14.85
C PRO A 175 3.99 -12.02 13.40
N ILE A 176 2.78 -11.54 13.14
CA ILE A 176 2.31 -11.17 11.79
C ILE A 176 2.12 -9.64 11.70
N ILE A 177 2.54 -9.09 10.57
CA ILE A 177 2.52 -7.67 10.23
C ILE A 177 1.80 -7.50 8.90
N LEU A 178 0.66 -6.80 8.90
CA LEU A 178 -0.02 -6.32 7.70
C LEU A 178 0.37 -4.87 7.44
N ASN A 179 0.95 -4.59 6.27
CA ASN A 179 1.21 -3.23 5.81
C ASN A 179 0.11 -2.75 4.84
N VAL A 180 -0.40 -1.54 5.04
CA VAL A 180 -1.44 -0.93 4.21
C VAL A 180 -1.12 0.56 4.02
N ASP A 181 -1.26 1.05 2.79
CA ASP A 181 -1.13 2.47 2.48
C ASP A 181 -2.35 3.27 2.96
N CYS A 182 -2.17 4.55 3.29
CA CYS A 182 -3.26 5.40 3.76
C CYS A 182 -4.37 5.66 2.71
N ASP A 183 -4.10 5.44 1.43
CA ASP A 183 -5.09 5.50 0.36
C ASP A 183 -5.81 4.17 0.13
N MET A 184 -5.48 3.13 0.90
CA MET A 184 -6.08 1.80 0.87
C MET A 184 -6.87 1.54 2.16
N TYR A 185 -7.95 0.78 2.05
CA TYR A 185 -8.75 0.30 3.18
C TYR A 185 -9.13 -1.17 3.00
N SER A 186 -9.44 -1.82 4.12
CA SER A 186 -9.95 -3.19 4.10
C SER A 186 -11.38 -3.23 3.60
N ASN A 187 -11.60 -3.96 2.51
CA ASN A 187 -12.91 -4.21 1.92
C ASN A 187 -13.49 -5.59 2.32
N ASN A 188 -12.68 -6.44 2.95
CA ASN A 188 -13.13 -7.72 3.48
C ASN A 188 -12.58 -7.91 4.91
N SER A 189 -13.47 -7.98 5.91
CA SER A 189 -13.06 -8.17 7.32
C SER A 189 -12.43 -9.51 7.64
N ASP A 190 -12.55 -10.52 6.77
CA ASP A 190 -11.92 -11.83 6.95
C ASP A 190 -10.48 -11.88 6.44
N SER A 191 -9.95 -10.80 5.84
CA SER A 191 -8.61 -10.79 5.24
C SER A 191 -7.49 -11.23 6.20
N ILE A 192 -7.61 -10.94 7.50
CA ILE A 192 -6.64 -11.42 8.50
C ILE A 192 -6.71 -12.95 8.66
N ARG A 193 -7.92 -13.50 8.76
CA ARG A 193 -8.13 -14.95 8.93
C ARG A 193 -7.69 -15.71 7.69
N ASP A 194 -8.05 -15.22 6.51
CA ASP A 194 -7.62 -15.77 5.24
C ASP A 194 -6.09 -15.85 5.12
N ALA A 195 -5.39 -14.75 5.44
CA ALA A 195 -3.93 -14.73 5.41
C ALA A 195 -3.32 -15.71 6.43
N LEU A 196 -3.89 -15.79 7.64
CA LEU A 196 -3.44 -16.71 8.69
C LEU A 196 -3.58 -18.18 8.29
N CYS A 197 -4.57 -18.55 7.46
CA CYS A 197 -4.70 -19.92 6.96
C CYS A 197 -3.42 -20.38 6.25
N PHE A 198 -2.78 -19.51 5.47
CA PHE A 198 -1.51 -19.83 4.81
C PHE A 198 -0.36 -19.98 5.80
N PHE A 199 -0.25 -19.10 6.80
CA PHE A 199 0.86 -19.15 7.75
C PHE A 199 0.75 -20.27 8.77
N LEU A 200 -0.48 -20.70 9.09
CA LEU A 200 -0.79 -21.73 10.08
C LEU A 200 -0.89 -23.14 9.47
N ASP A 201 -0.82 -23.27 8.14
CA ASP A 201 -0.74 -24.56 7.46
C ASP A 201 0.48 -25.36 7.96
N GLU A 202 0.25 -26.58 8.44
CA GLU A 202 1.28 -27.37 9.11
C GLU A 202 2.33 -27.93 8.14
N GLU A 203 1.98 -28.11 6.86
CA GLU A 203 2.86 -28.70 5.86
C GLU A 203 3.70 -27.64 5.13
N LYS A 204 3.06 -26.55 4.72
CA LYS A 204 3.62 -25.52 3.83
C LYS A 204 3.76 -24.17 4.50
N GLY A 205 3.05 -23.92 5.60
CA GLY A 205 3.04 -22.59 6.24
C GLY A 205 4.42 -22.12 6.72
N CYS A 206 5.30 -23.05 7.11
CA CYS A 206 6.62 -22.73 7.64
C CYS A 206 7.58 -22.10 6.62
N ASP A 207 7.39 -22.30 5.31
CA ASP A 207 8.24 -21.70 4.26
C ASP A 207 7.69 -20.39 3.67
N ILE A 208 6.49 -19.98 4.09
CA ILE A 208 5.81 -18.77 3.62
C ILE A 208 6.26 -17.57 4.46
N ALA A 209 6.92 -16.61 3.82
CA ALA A 209 7.32 -15.35 4.45
C ALA A 209 6.23 -14.29 4.41
N PHE A 210 5.49 -14.20 3.31
CA PHE A 210 4.42 -13.22 3.17
C PHE A 210 3.30 -13.66 2.22
N VAL A 211 2.10 -13.12 2.46
CA VAL A 211 0.89 -13.30 1.64
C VAL A 211 0.51 -11.95 1.04
N GLN A 212 0.60 -11.84 -0.28
CA GLN A 212 0.31 -10.63 -1.03
C GLN A 212 -1.12 -10.68 -1.59
N TYR A 213 -1.91 -9.65 -1.27
CA TYR A 213 -3.22 -9.43 -1.90
C TYR A 213 -3.10 -8.54 -3.14
N PRO A 214 -4.01 -8.67 -4.11
CA PRO A 214 -4.07 -7.75 -5.24
C PRO A 214 -4.34 -6.31 -4.80
N GLN A 215 -3.62 -5.36 -5.41
CA GLN A 215 -3.94 -3.94 -5.29
C GLN A 215 -5.11 -3.63 -6.21
N ASN A 216 -6.23 -3.21 -5.61
CA ASN A 216 -7.47 -2.90 -6.32
C ASN A 216 -7.95 -1.47 -6.02
N TYR A 217 -8.72 -0.91 -6.94
CA TYR A 217 -9.21 0.46 -6.85
C TYR A 217 -10.74 0.53 -6.97
N ASN A 218 -11.38 1.40 -6.19
CA ASN A 218 -12.84 1.57 -6.22
C ASN A 218 -13.31 2.73 -7.12
N ASN A 219 -12.41 3.64 -7.50
CA ASN A 219 -12.70 4.85 -8.26
C ASN A 219 -12.42 4.73 -9.77
N LEU A 220 -12.16 3.52 -10.27
CA LEU A 220 -11.87 3.27 -11.68
C LEU A 220 -13.07 2.62 -12.37
N THR A 221 -13.28 2.96 -13.63
CA THR A 221 -14.34 2.38 -14.47
C THR A 221 -13.81 1.19 -15.28
N LYS A 222 -14.71 0.34 -15.80
CA LYS A 222 -14.33 -0.77 -16.70
C LYS A 222 -13.64 -0.31 -18.00
N ASN A 223 -13.85 0.96 -18.38
CA ASN A 223 -13.27 1.58 -19.56
C ASN A 223 -12.20 2.60 -19.18
N ASP A 224 -11.48 2.38 -18.08
CA ASP A 224 -10.50 3.33 -17.55
C ASP A 224 -9.57 3.87 -18.64
N THR A 225 -9.69 5.17 -18.86
CA THR A 225 -8.97 5.93 -19.87
C THR A 225 -7.45 5.87 -19.68
N TYR A 226 -6.97 5.70 -18.44
CA TYR A 226 -5.56 5.75 -18.09
C TYR A 226 -4.91 4.37 -17.88
N GLY A 227 -5.70 3.30 -17.94
CA GLY A 227 -5.20 1.92 -17.84
C GLY A 227 -4.48 1.65 -16.52
N ASN A 228 -5.11 2.03 -15.41
CA ASN A 228 -4.65 1.93 -14.03
C ASN A 228 -5.35 0.79 -13.26
N THR A 229 -6.23 0.00 -13.89
CA THR A 229 -6.96 -1.08 -13.20
C THR A 229 -6.06 -2.21 -12.69
N LEU A 230 -4.88 -2.39 -13.31
CA LEU A 230 -3.93 -3.47 -13.02
C LEU A 230 -4.53 -4.89 -13.15
N SER A 231 -5.69 -5.06 -13.81
CA SER A 231 -6.41 -6.35 -13.83
C SER A 231 -5.60 -7.48 -14.45
N ILE A 232 -4.84 -7.23 -15.53
CA ILE A 232 -3.97 -8.26 -16.15
C ILE A 232 -2.85 -8.69 -15.19
N ILE A 233 -2.23 -7.71 -14.52
CA ILE A 233 -1.18 -7.96 -13.52
C ILE A 233 -1.73 -8.84 -12.39
N ASN A 234 -2.91 -8.49 -11.87
CA ASN A 234 -3.54 -9.20 -10.77
C ASN A 234 -4.04 -10.61 -11.16
N GLU A 235 -4.79 -10.71 -12.26
CA GLU A 235 -5.49 -11.95 -12.62
C GLU A 235 -4.63 -12.96 -13.38
N VAL A 236 -3.56 -12.50 -14.05
CA VAL A 236 -2.73 -13.34 -14.93
C VAL A 236 -1.28 -13.37 -14.44
N GLU A 237 -0.59 -12.23 -14.48
CA GLU A 237 0.87 -12.21 -14.26
C GLU A 237 1.25 -12.67 -12.86
N THR A 238 0.60 -12.11 -11.83
CA THR A 238 0.92 -12.39 -10.43
C THR A 238 0.53 -13.82 -10.03
N ARG A 239 -0.59 -14.34 -10.56
CA ARG A 239 -0.96 -15.76 -10.41
C ARG A 239 0.06 -16.69 -11.07
N GLY A 240 0.59 -16.30 -12.23
CA GLY A 240 1.67 -17.04 -12.89
C GLY A 240 2.94 -17.12 -12.05
N LEU A 241 3.33 -16.00 -11.41
CA LEU A 241 4.51 -15.96 -10.53
C LEU A 241 4.37 -16.81 -9.26
N ASP A 242 3.14 -17.01 -8.78
CA ASP A 242 2.88 -17.81 -7.59
C ASP A 242 3.38 -19.27 -7.74
N SER A 243 3.33 -19.80 -8.97
CA SER A 243 3.86 -21.13 -9.31
C SER A 243 5.40 -21.22 -9.26
N TRP A 244 6.10 -20.09 -9.30
CA TRP A 244 7.57 -20.02 -9.36
C TRP A 244 8.25 -19.68 -8.04
N GLY A 245 7.49 -19.56 -6.95
CA GLY A 245 8.01 -19.23 -5.61
C GLY A 245 7.28 -18.08 -4.92
N GLY A 246 6.27 -17.51 -5.58
CA GLY A 246 5.41 -16.49 -5.02
C GLY A 246 5.59 -15.11 -5.69
N PRO A 247 4.61 -14.23 -5.53
CA PRO A 247 4.64 -12.88 -6.11
C PRO A 247 5.68 -11.99 -5.43
N SER A 248 6.05 -10.90 -6.12
CA SER A 248 6.80 -9.81 -5.49
C SER A 248 5.97 -9.11 -4.42
N TYR A 249 6.64 -8.54 -3.43
CA TYR A 249 6.02 -7.59 -2.50
C TYR A 249 5.77 -6.26 -3.22
N ILE A 250 4.52 -5.78 -3.24
CA ILE A 250 4.09 -4.58 -3.98
C ILE A 250 3.65 -3.42 -3.07
N GLY A 251 4.16 -3.38 -1.84
CA GLY A 251 4.12 -2.18 -1.00
C GLY A 251 2.83 -1.94 -0.20
N THR A 252 1.76 -2.71 -0.43
CA THR A 252 0.48 -2.59 0.30
C THR A 252 -0.31 -3.89 0.30
N GLY A 253 -1.21 -4.08 1.26
CA GLY A 253 -2.07 -5.27 1.36
C GLY A 253 -1.29 -6.57 1.50
N CYS A 254 -0.15 -6.53 2.21
CA CYS A 254 0.73 -7.68 2.35
C CYS A 254 0.88 -8.06 3.82
N PHE A 255 0.67 -9.35 4.12
CA PHE A 255 0.90 -9.90 5.44
C PHE A 255 2.29 -10.51 5.46
N HIS A 256 3.12 -10.11 6.41
CA HIS A 256 4.49 -10.58 6.59
C HIS A 256 4.65 -11.25 7.95
N ARG A 257 5.48 -12.30 8.02
CA ARG A 257 6.08 -12.68 9.30
C ARG A 257 6.95 -11.52 9.81
N ARG A 258 7.06 -11.33 11.12
CA ARG A 258 7.95 -10.31 11.68
C ARG A 258 9.41 -10.68 11.45
N GLU A 259 9.77 -11.95 11.66
CA GLU A 259 11.17 -12.38 11.65
C GLU A 259 11.83 -12.21 10.27
N ILE A 260 11.05 -12.37 9.18
CA ILE A 260 11.55 -12.20 7.81
C ILE A 260 11.90 -10.73 7.53
N LEU A 261 11.09 -9.78 8.02
CA LEU A 261 11.42 -8.36 8.00
C LEU A 261 12.61 -8.06 8.93
N CYS A 262 12.78 -8.84 10.01
CA CYS A 262 13.94 -8.73 10.91
C CYS A 262 15.21 -9.43 10.37
N GLY A 263 15.22 -9.92 9.13
CA GLY A 263 16.42 -10.47 8.49
C GLY A 263 16.57 -11.98 8.53
N ARG A 264 15.58 -12.72 9.06
CA ARG A 264 15.64 -14.18 9.20
C ARG A 264 15.86 -14.87 7.86
N LYS A 265 16.85 -15.77 7.81
CA LYS A 265 17.04 -16.71 6.70
C LYS A 265 16.21 -17.96 6.94
N TYR A 266 15.65 -18.52 5.86
CA TYR A 266 14.85 -19.73 5.96
C TYR A 266 15.74 -20.93 6.28
N THR A 267 15.26 -21.79 7.17
CA THR A 267 15.86 -23.08 7.50
C THR A 267 14.74 -24.11 7.64
N LYS A 268 15.00 -25.38 7.32
CA LYS A 268 13.95 -26.44 7.31
C LYS A 268 13.36 -26.72 8.69
N ASP A 269 14.11 -26.44 9.75
CA ASP A 269 13.72 -26.58 11.15
C ASP A 269 12.98 -25.33 11.70
N TYR A 270 12.75 -24.32 10.86
CA TYR A 270 12.08 -23.09 11.26
C TYR A 270 10.67 -23.38 11.82
N LYS A 271 10.40 -22.80 12.99
CA LYS A 271 9.06 -22.74 13.60
C LYS A 271 8.81 -21.32 14.09
N GLU A 272 7.64 -20.79 13.77
CA GLU A 272 7.22 -19.48 14.25
C GLU A 272 6.86 -19.53 15.74
N ASN A 273 7.31 -18.53 16.49
CA ASN A 273 6.85 -18.34 17.86
C ASN A 273 5.51 -17.59 17.86
N TRP A 274 4.42 -18.34 17.78
CA TRP A 274 3.06 -17.78 17.81
C TRP A 274 2.67 -17.14 19.14
N ASN A 275 3.38 -17.46 20.22
CA ASN A 275 3.15 -16.91 21.55
C ASN A 275 3.83 -15.54 21.75
N ARG A 276 4.61 -15.08 20.76
CA ARG A 276 5.27 -13.77 20.80
C ARG A 276 4.25 -12.64 21.06
N GLY A 277 4.57 -11.75 21.99
CA GLY A 277 3.71 -10.62 22.34
C GLY A 277 2.66 -10.88 23.43
N SER A 278 2.46 -12.14 23.85
CA SER A 278 1.59 -12.46 24.99
C SER A 278 2.14 -11.98 26.34
N GLU A 279 3.46 -11.77 26.44
CA GLU A 279 4.18 -11.54 27.69
C GLU A 279 4.02 -10.14 28.31
N ARG A 280 3.52 -9.14 27.58
CA ARG A 280 3.34 -7.77 28.13
C ARG A 280 2.26 -7.79 29.21
N ASN A 281 2.59 -7.31 30.41
CA ASN A 281 1.70 -7.26 31.57
C ASN A 281 0.70 -6.11 31.41
N PRO A 282 -0.61 -6.32 31.62
CA PRO A 282 -1.61 -5.24 31.63
C PRO A 282 -1.28 -4.07 32.57
N HIS A 283 -0.45 -4.28 33.60
CA HIS A 283 -0.05 -3.26 34.56
C HIS A 283 1.26 -2.53 34.19
N ASP A 284 1.84 -2.79 33.02
CA ASP A 284 3.03 -2.08 32.57
C ASP A 284 2.76 -0.58 32.44
N ASP A 285 3.65 0.24 33.01
CA ASP A 285 3.54 1.69 32.93
C ASP A 285 3.61 2.17 31.47
N ILE A 286 2.45 2.61 30.96
CA ILE A 286 2.29 3.09 29.59
C ILE A 286 3.29 4.20 29.28
N ARG A 287 3.61 5.09 30.24
CA ARG A 287 4.56 6.19 30.00
C ARG A 287 5.96 5.66 29.73
N LYS A 288 6.43 4.71 30.53
CA LYS A 288 7.74 4.05 30.31
C LYS A 288 7.78 3.29 28.99
N LEU A 289 6.65 2.71 28.59
CA LEU A 289 6.55 2.03 27.30
C LEU A 289 6.60 3.01 26.12
N GLU A 290 5.88 4.14 26.21
CA GLU A 290 5.92 5.24 25.25
C GLU A 290 7.36 5.79 25.13
N GLU A 291 8.03 6.11 26.23
CA GLU A 291 9.43 6.57 26.27
C GLU A 291 10.39 5.56 25.62
N LYS A 292 10.24 4.26 25.95
CA LYS A 292 11.03 3.20 25.33
C LYS A 292 10.79 3.13 23.84
N ALA A 293 9.55 3.24 23.39
CA ALA A 293 9.19 3.22 21.97
C ALA A 293 9.74 4.45 21.24
N GLU A 294 9.66 5.64 21.83
CA GLU A 294 10.22 6.88 21.27
C GLU A 294 11.73 6.76 21.01
N SER A 295 12.48 6.13 21.93
CA SER A 295 13.92 5.89 21.75
C SER A 295 14.24 5.08 20.48
N LEU A 296 13.33 4.20 20.04
CA LEU A 296 13.46 3.38 18.83
C LEU A 296 13.08 4.12 17.54
N ALA A 297 12.40 5.25 17.66
CA ALA A 297 11.92 6.09 16.56
C ALA A 297 12.81 7.32 16.30
N THR A 298 13.96 7.41 16.97
CA THR A 298 14.96 8.46 16.78
C THR A 298 15.65 8.36 15.42
N CYS A 299 16.08 9.49 14.88
CA CYS A 299 16.73 9.58 13.57
C CYS A 299 18.15 8.97 13.56
N THR A 300 18.76 8.88 14.75
CA THR A 300 20.11 8.33 14.95
C THR A 300 20.12 6.83 15.25
N TYR A 301 18.96 6.21 15.53
CA TYR A 301 18.88 4.79 15.90
C TYR A 301 19.56 3.86 14.89
N GLU A 302 19.45 4.20 13.60
CA GLU A 302 19.89 3.33 12.51
C GLU A 302 21.38 3.51 12.16
N LEU A 303 22.05 4.52 12.73
CA LEU A 303 23.47 4.79 12.49
C LEU A 303 24.32 3.60 12.91
N ASN A 304 25.20 3.15 12.01
CA ASN A 304 26.08 1.99 12.21
C ASN A 304 25.33 0.67 12.51
N THR A 305 24.05 0.58 12.15
CA THR A 305 23.27 -0.65 12.27
C THR A 305 23.08 -1.31 10.90
N ARG A 306 22.44 -2.48 10.89
CA ARG A 306 22.08 -3.21 9.67
C ARG A 306 20.70 -2.84 9.10
N TRP A 307 19.97 -1.92 9.75
CA TRP A 307 18.66 -1.46 9.29
C TRP A 307 18.77 -0.78 7.92
N GLY A 308 17.78 -1.01 7.05
CA GLY A 308 17.80 -0.48 5.68
C GLY A 308 18.69 -1.24 4.69
N HIS A 309 19.66 -2.02 5.18
CA HIS A 309 20.63 -2.73 4.35
C HIS A 309 20.44 -4.23 4.40
N GLU A 310 20.37 -4.83 5.59
CA GLU A 310 20.07 -6.25 5.79
C GLU A 310 18.72 -6.44 6.48
N VAL A 311 18.38 -5.58 7.44
CA VAL A 311 17.17 -5.68 8.26
C VAL A 311 16.15 -4.63 7.83
N GLY A 312 14.88 -4.98 7.92
CA GLY A 312 13.77 -4.15 7.50
C GLY A 312 13.67 -4.02 5.98
N LEU A 313 12.88 -3.04 5.56
CA LEU A 313 12.78 -2.58 4.20
C LEU A 313 14.06 -1.90 3.74
N LYS A 314 14.38 -2.06 2.45
CA LYS A 314 15.62 -1.57 1.86
C LYS A 314 15.61 -0.08 1.58
N TYR A 315 16.76 0.54 1.80
CA TYR A 315 17.02 1.92 1.45
C TYR A 315 17.76 2.04 0.12
N GLY A 316 17.71 3.23 -0.47
CA GLY A 316 18.51 3.60 -1.64
C GLY A 316 17.91 3.26 -3.00
N ILE A 317 16.71 2.67 -3.07
CA ILE A 317 15.98 2.42 -4.32
C ILE A 317 14.53 2.86 -4.15
N ALA A 318 13.95 3.52 -5.15
CA ALA A 318 12.61 4.11 -5.09
C ALA A 318 11.44 3.12 -5.00
N VAL A 319 11.70 1.84 -5.27
CA VAL A 319 10.76 0.71 -5.14
C VAL A 319 11.29 -0.25 -4.06
N GLU A 320 11.35 0.25 -2.83
CA GLU A 320 11.91 -0.48 -1.68
C GLU A 320 11.20 -1.81 -1.42
N ASP A 321 9.92 -1.87 -1.78
CA ASP A 321 9.04 -3.02 -1.63
C ASP A 321 9.50 -4.19 -2.50
N VAL A 322 9.69 -3.96 -3.80
CA VAL A 322 10.09 -4.98 -4.77
C VAL A 322 11.44 -5.58 -4.39
N ILE A 323 12.43 -4.76 -4.07
CA ILE A 323 13.75 -5.24 -3.65
C ILE A 323 13.70 -5.96 -2.29
N THR A 324 12.88 -5.50 -1.35
CA THR A 324 12.70 -6.18 -0.06
C THR A 324 12.12 -7.58 -0.26
N GLY A 325 11.09 -7.70 -1.11
CA GLY A 325 10.51 -8.98 -1.50
C GLY A 325 11.53 -9.92 -2.16
N LEU A 326 12.31 -9.41 -3.12
CA LEU A 326 13.37 -10.18 -3.78
C LEU A 326 14.40 -10.70 -2.77
N MET A 327 14.81 -9.85 -1.82
CA MET A 327 15.79 -10.24 -0.80
C MET A 327 15.25 -11.32 0.14
N ILE A 328 13.98 -11.20 0.56
CA ILE A 328 13.31 -12.22 1.38
C ILE A 328 13.31 -13.56 0.65
N GLN A 329 12.91 -13.59 -0.62
CA GLN A 329 12.88 -14.83 -1.39
C GLN A 329 14.29 -15.41 -1.62
N CYS A 330 15.29 -14.56 -1.88
CA CYS A 330 16.69 -14.98 -1.98
C CYS A 330 17.29 -15.49 -0.66
N ARG A 331 16.60 -15.34 0.47
CA ARG A 331 16.94 -15.98 1.75
C ARG A 331 16.31 -17.36 1.94
N GLY A 332 15.69 -17.90 0.89
CA GLY A 332 15.09 -19.24 0.86
C GLY A 332 13.60 -19.26 1.20
N TRP A 333 12.98 -18.10 1.43
CA TRP A 333 11.55 -18.02 1.70
C TRP A 333 10.71 -18.03 0.43
N ARG A 334 9.44 -18.43 0.56
CA ARG A 334 8.42 -18.29 -0.47
C ARG A 334 7.42 -17.19 -0.09
N SER A 335 6.70 -16.72 -1.09
CA SER A 335 5.51 -15.90 -0.89
C SER A 335 4.28 -16.56 -1.51
N VAL A 336 3.11 -16.07 -1.14
CA VAL A 336 1.82 -16.52 -1.69
C VAL A 336 1.08 -15.33 -2.26
N TYR A 337 0.48 -15.51 -3.44
CA TYR A 337 -0.51 -14.60 -3.98
C TYR A 337 -1.93 -15.08 -3.65
N TYR A 338 -2.72 -14.24 -3.00
CA TYR A 338 -4.10 -14.61 -2.65
C TYR A 338 -5.11 -13.56 -3.13
N SER A 339 -6.04 -14.00 -3.98
CA SER A 339 -7.08 -13.18 -4.60
C SER A 339 -8.46 -13.73 -4.24
N PRO A 340 -9.05 -13.32 -3.10
CA PRO A 340 -10.37 -13.78 -2.67
C PRO A 340 -11.49 -13.25 -3.59
N PRO A 341 -12.65 -13.93 -3.67
CA PRO A 341 -13.80 -13.46 -4.45
C PRO A 341 -14.25 -12.04 -4.09
N ARG A 342 -14.27 -11.70 -2.79
CA ARG A 342 -14.39 -10.32 -2.32
C ARG A 342 -12.99 -9.74 -2.17
N LYS A 343 -12.65 -8.77 -3.01
CA LYS A 343 -11.37 -8.03 -2.97
C LYS A 343 -11.01 -7.65 -1.52
N GLY A 344 -9.85 -8.10 -1.04
CA GLY A 344 -9.45 -7.88 0.36
C GLY A 344 -9.22 -6.42 0.71
N PHE A 345 -8.53 -5.70 -0.19
CA PHE A 345 -8.20 -4.28 -0.02
C PHE A 345 -8.63 -3.49 -1.25
N LEU A 346 -9.15 -2.29 -1.02
CA LEU A 346 -9.51 -1.31 -2.05
C LEU A 346 -8.86 0.02 -1.74
N GLY A 347 -8.43 0.75 -2.75
CA GLY A 347 -7.97 2.13 -2.58
C GLY A 347 -8.29 3.02 -3.76
N MET A 348 -7.54 4.11 -3.88
CA MET A 348 -7.72 5.10 -4.94
C MET A 348 -6.64 4.97 -6.01
N GLY A 349 -7.07 4.72 -7.25
CA GLY A 349 -6.23 4.78 -8.44
C GLY A 349 -6.02 6.23 -8.89
N ALA A 350 -4.97 6.47 -9.67
CA ALA A 350 -4.74 7.78 -10.27
C ALA A 350 -5.88 8.15 -11.25
N THR A 351 -6.41 9.35 -11.11
CA THR A 351 -7.60 9.87 -11.83
C THR A 351 -7.22 10.83 -12.97
N THR A 352 -5.95 11.19 -13.09
CA THR A 352 -5.44 12.08 -14.14
C THR A 352 -4.28 11.45 -14.89
N LEU A 353 -4.10 11.88 -16.15
CA LEU A 353 -2.95 11.48 -16.96
C LEU A 353 -1.62 11.87 -16.28
N ALA A 354 -1.54 13.07 -15.72
CA ALA A 354 -0.33 13.57 -15.07
C ALA A 354 0.07 12.70 -13.87
N GLN A 355 -0.87 12.39 -12.97
CA GLN A 355 -0.61 11.48 -11.84
C GLN A 355 -0.18 10.09 -12.34
N THR A 356 -0.85 9.56 -13.35
CA THR A 356 -0.52 8.26 -13.94
C THR A 356 0.90 8.22 -14.49
N ILE A 357 1.30 9.25 -15.25
CA ILE A 357 2.63 9.36 -15.85
C ILE A 357 3.71 9.47 -14.76
N LEU A 358 3.49 10.30 -13.74
CA LEU A 358 4.43 10.47 -12.62
C LEU A 358 4.60 9.17 -11.82
N GLN A 359 3.49 8.47 -11.56
CA GLN A 359 3.51 7.21 -10.83
C GLN A 359 4.31 6.15 -11.59
N HIS A 360 4.03 5.98 -12.88
CA HIS A 360 4.75 5.03 -13.70
C HIS A 360 6.21 5.43 -13.95
N LYS A 361 6.55 6.73 -13.95
CA LYS A 361 7.96 7.17 -14.01
C LYS A 361 8.71 6.63 -12.81
N ARG A 362 8.21 6.90 -11.59
CA ARG A 362 8.82 6.43 -10.33
C ARG A 362 8.97 4.91 -10.31
N TYR A 363 7.93 4.18 -10.70
CA TYR A 363 7.99 2.72 -10.78
C TYR A 363 9.07 2.26 -11.76
N SER A 364 9.08 2.77 -12.99
CA SER A 364 10.02 2.35 -14.03
C SER A 364 11.47 2.68 -13.68
N GLU A 365 11.72 3.85 -13.07
CA GLU A 365 13.03 4.30 -12.62
C GLU A 365 13.58 3.39 -11.51
N GLY A 366 12.81 3.16 -10.45
CA GLY A 366 13.22 2.26 -9.37
C GLY A 366 13.42 0.81 -9.84
N ASN A 367 12.57 0.32 -10.72
CA ASN A 367 12.69 -1.03 -11.31
C ASN A 367 13.98 -1.17 -12.15
N LEU A 368 14.34 -0.15 -12.93
CA LEU A 368 15.58 -0.15 -13.70
C LEU A 368 16.82 -0.05 -12.79
N GLN A 369 16.74 0.73 -11.70
CA GLN A 369 17.79 0.77 -10.68
C GLN A 369 18.03 -0.62 -10.07
N ILE A 370 16.97 -1.40 -9.78
CA ILE A 370 17.13 -2.79 -9.34
C ILE A 370 17.92 -3.58 -10.40
N PHE A 371 17.51 -3.51 -11.67
CA PHE A 371 18.14 -4.26 -12.76
C PHE A 371 19.63 -3.94 -12.93
N LEU A 372 20.01 -2.67 -12.82
CA LEU A 372 21.38 -2.20 -13.06
C LEU A 372 22.26 -2.26 -11.80
N SER A 373 21.69 -2.60 -10.65
CA SER A 373 22.43 -2.77 -9.39
C SER A 373 22.86 -4.22 -9.17
N LYS A 374 23.61 -4.44 -8.08
CA LYS A 374 23.92 -5.79 -7.55
C LYS A 374 22.67 -6.63 -7.22
N TYR A 375 21.49 -6.02 -7.17
CA TYR A 375 20.20 -6.67 -6.88
C TYR A 375 19.46 -7.14 -8.13
N CYS A 376 20.09 -7.10 -9.32
CA CYS A 376 19.55 -7.71 -10.52
C CYS A 376 19.09 -9.15 -10.24
N ALA A 377 17.86 -9.51 -10.59
CA ALA A 377 17.30 -10.81 -10.25
C ALA A 377 18.11 -11.99 -10.82
N PHE A 378 18.70 -11.81 -12.02
CA PHE A 378 19.57 -12.81 -12.64
C PHE A 378 20.96 -12.93 -12.00
N VAL A 379 21.41 -11.92 -11.25
CA VAL A 379 22.71 -11.92 -10.56
C VAL A 379 22.52 -12.29 -9.09
N TYR A 380 21.72 -11.50 -8.38
CA TYR A 380 21.48 -11.69 -6.95
C TYR A 380 20.69 -12.96 -6.64
N GLY A 381 19.70 -13.27 -7.48
CA GLY A 381 18.82 -14.43 -7.35
C GLY A 381 19.38 -15.72 -7.96
N HIS A 382 20.52 -15.65 -8.66
CA HIS A 382 21.14 -16.82 -9.28
C HIS A 382 21.43 -17.90 -8.24
N GLY A 383 20.96 -19.13 -8.49
CA GLY A 383 21.09 -20.26 -7.57
C GLY A 383 20.29 -20.15 -6.27
N LYS A 384 19.56 -19.04 -6.03
CA LYS A 384 18.77 -18.80 -4.80
C LYS A 384 17.27 -18.88 -5.04
N ILE A 385 16.80 -18.43 -6.21
CA ILE A 385 15.40 -18.49 -6.63
C ILE A 385 15.27 -19.12 -8.02
N LYS A 386 14.11 -19.68 -8.33
CA LYS A 386 13.84 -20.35 -9.62
C LYS A 386 14.00 -19.38 -10.80
N LEU A 387 14.46 -19.88 -11.95
CA LEU A 387 14.64 -19.07 -13.16
C LEU A 387 13.36 -18.34 -13.58
N GLY A 388 12.19 -19.00 -13.51
CA GLY A 388 10.91 -18.36 -13.82
C GLY A 388 10.60 -17.15 -12.93
N LEU A 389 10.98 -17.19 -11.66
CA LEU A 389 10.82 -16.06 -10.75
C LEU A 389 11.84 -14.94 -11.06
N GLN A 390 13.08 -15.29 -11.42
CA GLN A 390 14.07 -14.32 -11.89
C GLN A 390 13.60 -13.57 -13.15
N MET A 391 12.97 -14.28 -14.08
CA MET A 391 12.35 -13.70 -15.27
C MET A 391 11.17 -12.81 -14.90
N GLY A 392 10.33 -13.25 -13.95
CA GLY A 392 9.21 -12.48 -13.41
C GLY A 392 9.61 -11.10 -12.86
N TYR A 393 10.62 -11.05 -11.99
CA TYR A 393 11.18 -9.78 -11.53
C TYR A 393 11.74 -8.95 -12.69
N SER A 394 12.47 -9.60 -13.58
CA SER A 394 13.15 -8.91 -14.69
C SER A 394 12.18 -8.27 -15.68
N MET A 395 10.97 -8.84 -15.84
CA MET A 395 9.92 -8.26 -16.67
C MET A 395 9.55 -6.84 -16.24
N TYR A 396 9.37 -6.60 -14.93
CA TYR A 396 9.09 -5.27 -14.39
C TYR A 396 10.35 -4.39 -14.32
N ASN A 397 11.48 -4.99 -13.91
CA ASN A 397 12.77 -4.31 -13.82
C ASN A 397 13.22 -3.69 -15.17
N LEU A 398 12.79 -4.26 -16.30
CA LEU A 398 13.12 -3.78 -17.66
C LEU A 398 12.04 -2.91 -18.32
N MET A 399 10.97 -2.54 -17.61
CA MET A 399 9.90 -1.69 -18.17
C MET A 399 10.46 -0.37 -18.74
N ALA A 400 11.35 0.29 -18.00
CA ALA A 400 11.98 1.53 -18.43
C ALA A 400 12.75 1.37 -19.75
N ALA A 401 13.67 0.39 -19.80
CA ALA A 401 14.52 0.13 -20.95
C ALA A 401 13.72 -0.19 -22.23
N ASN A 402 12.50 -0.72 -22.10
CA ASN A 402 11.60 -0.99 -23.21
C ASN A 402 11.11 0.30 -23.94
N SER A 403 11.37 1.49 -23.40
CA SER A 403 11.16 2.77 -24.08
C SER A 403 12.05 2.94 -25.32
N LEU A 404 13.30 2.44 -25.29
CA LEU A 404 14.27 2.58 -26.37
C LEU A 404 13.85 1.88 -27.68
N PRO A 405 13.48 0.58 -27.68
CA PRO A 405 12.95 -0.05 -28.89
C PRO A 405 11.63 0.59 -29.31
N THR A 406 10.80 1.08 -28.37
CA THR A 406 9.55 1.76 -28.70
C THR A 406 9.79 3.05 -29.47
N LEU A 407 10.82 3.84 -29.11
CA LEU A 407 11.23 5.02 -29.89
C LEU A 407 11.61 4.66 -31.32
N TYR A 408 12.37 3.58 -31.50
CA TYR A 408 12.72 3.09 -32.84
C TYR A 408 11.45 2.78 -33.65
N TYR A 409 10.48 2.06 -33.06
CA TYR A 409 9.22 1.72 -33.71
C TYR A 409 8.33 2.91 -34.05
N VAL A 410 8.48 4.06 -33.37
CA VAL A 410 7.68 5.27 -33.66
C VAL A 410 8.39 6.17 -34.68
N ILE A 411 9.72 6.28 -34.59
CA ILE A 411 10.50 7.20 -35.41
C ILE A 411 10.76 6.62 -36.80
N VAL A 412 11.24 5.36 -36.89
CA VAL A 412 11.72 4.78 -38.15
C VAL A 412 10.60 4.62 -39.19
N PRO A 413 9.40 4.10 -38.84
CA PRO A 413 8.29 4.05 -39.79
C PRO A 413 7.86 5.42 -40.28
N THR A 414 7.83 6.42 -39.40
CA THR A 414 7.45 7.80 -39.77
C THR A 414 8.45 8.41 -40.75
N LEU A 415 9.76 8.28 -40.48
CA LEU A 415 10.81 8.75 -41.39
C LEU A 415 10.80 8.02 -42.73
N SER A 416 10.57 6.70 -42.70
CA SER A 416 10.51 5.88 -43.91
C SER A 416 9.30 6.25 -44.77
N LEU A 417 8.15 6.53 -44.14
CA LEU A 417 6.96 7.05 -44.83
C LEU A 417 7.25 8.38 -45.53
N LEU A 418 7.93 9.31 -44.86
CA LEU A 418 8.33 10.61 -45.43
C LEU A 418 9.31 10.48 -46.60
N ARG A 419 10.15 9.44 -46.59
CA ARG A 419 11.15 9.17 -47.63
C ARG A 419 10.67 8.22 -48.73
N GLY A 420 9.44 7.70 -48.64
CA GLY A 420 8.92 6.68 -49.56
C GLY A 420 9.65 5.34 -49.46
N ILE A 421 10.34 5.06 -48.35
CA ILE A 421 11.04 3.80 -48.11
C ILE A 421 10.05 2.78 -47.56
N SER A 422 9.90 1.66 -48.27
CA SER A 422 9.03 0.57 -47.83
C SER A 422 9.75 -0.29 -46.77
N LEU A 423 9.26 -0.28 -45.53
CA LEU A 423 9.79 -1.12 -44.45
C LEU A 423 9.16 -2.52 -44.37
N PHE A 424 7.98 -2.68 -44.96
CA PHE A 424 7.19 -3.90 -44.87
C PHE A 424 7.01 -4.52 -46.26
N PRO A 425 6.93 -5.86 -46.36
CA PRO A 425 6.67 -6.51 -47.63
C PRO A 425 5.30 -6.08 -48.20
N LYS A 426 5.20 -6.06 -49.53
CA LYS A 426 3.92 -5.87 -50.22
C LYS A 426 2.94 -6.97 -49.79
N MET A 427 1.64 -6.67 -49.70
CA MET A 427 0.60 -7.65 -49.37
C MET A 427 0.54 -8.83 -50.36
N THR A 428 1.00 -8.64 -51.59
CA THR A 428 1.13 -9.68 -52.61
C THR A 428 2.34 -10.60 -52.41
N SER A 429 3.28 -10.22 -51.56
CA SER A 429 4.46 -11.03 -51.25
C SER A 429 4.11 -12.11 -50.23
N PRO A 430 4.57 -13.36 -50.39
CA PRO A 430 4.46 -14.39 -49.36
C PRO A 430 5.04 -13.96 -48.00
N TRP A 431 6.02 -13.05 -48.02
CA TRP A 431 6.63 -12.48 -46.82
C TRP A 431 5.68 -11.60 -46.00
N PHE A 432 4.50 -11.22 -46.51
CA PHE A 432 3.47 -10.55 -45.71
C PHE A 432 2.90 -11.46 -44.61
N ILE A 433 2.85 -12.78 -44.85
CA ILE A 433 2.17 -13.75 -43.98
C ILE A 433 2.77 -13.78 -42.56
N PRO A 434 4.10 -13.87 -42.35
CA PRO A 434 4.67 -13.84 -41.01
C PRO A 434 4.35 -12.54 -40.24
N PHE A 435 4.36 -11.39 -40.91
CA PHE A 435 4.07 -10.10 -40.27
C PHE A 435 2.60 -9.99 -39.87
N SER A 436 1.69 -10.37 -40.77
CA SER A 436 0.26 -10.36 -40.46
C SER A 436 -0.07 -11.35 -39.34
N TYR A 437 0.53 -12.54 -39.36
CA TYR A 437 0.40 -13.54 -38.29
C TYR A 437 0.83 -12.98 -36.93
N VAL A 438 2.02 -12.37 -36.82
CA VAL A 438 2.52 -11.82 -35.55
C VAL A 438 1.64 -10.67 -35.06
N ILE A 439 1.23 -9.76 -35.95
CA ILE A 439 0.39 -8.61 -35.58
C ILE A 439 -0.98 -9.09 -35.10
N VAL A 440 -1.66 -9.92 -35.90
CA VAL A 440 -2.99 -10.42 -35.56
C VAL A 440 -2.92 -11.30 -34.33
N GLY A 441 -1.93 -12.20 -34.24
CA GLY A 441 -1.73 -13.09 -33.10
C GLY A 441 -1.51 -12.33 -31.80
N LYS A 442 -0.59 -11.36 -31.77
CA LYS A 442 -0.31 -10.56 -30.56
C LYS A 442 -1.54 -9.76 -30.11
N GLN A 443 -2.25 -9.12 -31.06
CA GLN A 443 -3.40 -8.28 -30.69
C GLN A 443 -4.59 -9.13 -30.24
N THR A 444 -4.85 -10.24 -30.94
CA THR A 444 -5.92 -11.18 -30.58
C THR A 444 -5.65 -11.80 -29.22
N TYR A 445 -4.43 -12.28 -28.97
CA TYR A 445 -4.05 -12.84 -27.68
C TYR A 445 -4.20 -11.82 -26.55
N SER A 446 -3.64 -10.61 -26.71
CA SER A 446 -3.74 -9.56 -25.71
C SER A 446 -5.19 -9.14 -25.42
N MET A 447 -6.05 -9.13 -26.44
CA MET A 447 -7.46 -8.82 -26.28
C MET A 447 -8.18 -9.95 -25.53
N ILE A 448 -7.96 -11.22 -25.91
CA ILE A 448 -8.55 -12.37 -25.24
C ILE A 448 -8.14 -12.39 -23.76
N GLU A 449 -6.85 -12.22 -23.47
CA GLU A 449 -6.32 -12.18 -22.10
C GLU A 449 -6.99 -11.08 -21.27
N ALA A 450 -7.14 -9.87 -21.82
CA ALA A 450 -7.84 -8.78 -21.14
C ALA A 450 -9.32 -9.12 -20.85
N LEU A 451 -10.02 -9.71 -21.82
CA LEU A 451 -11.44 -10.08 -21.68
C LEU A 451 -11.65 -11.24 -20.69
N LEU A 452 -10.69 -12.16 -20.57
CA LEU A 452 -10.74 -13.26 -19.61
C LEU A 452 -10.72 -12.79 -18.16
N THR A 453 -10.19 -11.60 -17.87
CA THR A 453 -10.23 -11.00 -16.52
C THR A 453 -11.65 -10.66 -16.07
N ARG A 454 -12.64 -10.57 -16.98
CA ARG A 454 -14.03 -10.14 -16.75
C ARG A 454 -14.21 -8.71 -16.20
N GLU A 455 -13.11 -8.00 -15.95
CA GLU A 455 -13.12 -6.61 -15.45
C GLU A 455 -12.98 -5.58 -16.59
N ILE A 456 -12.35 -5.98 -17.70
CA ILE A 456 -11.99 -5.10 -18.81
C ILE A 456 -12.92 -5.35 -20.01
N THR A 457 -13.40 -4.27 -20.64
CA THR A 457 -14.12 -4.35 -21.93
C THR A 457 -13.16 -4.23 -23.11
N ILE A 458 -13.66 -4.43 -24.35
CA ILE A 458 -12.87 -4.16 -25.57
C ILE A 458 -12.38 -2.70 -25.61
N GLN A 459 -13.21 -1.74 -25.18
CA GLN A 459 -12.83 -0.34 -25.08
C GLN A 459 -11.75 -0.13 -24.00
N GLY A 460 -11.87 -0.79 -22.85
CA GLY A 460 -10.86 -0.77 -21.80
C GLY A 460 -9.52 -1.34 -22.27
N TRP A 461 -9.54 -2.44 -23.02
CA TRP A 461 -8.34 -3.02 -23.65
C TRP A 461 -7.71 -2.04 -24.64
N TRP A 462 -8.50 -1.38 -25.48
CA TRP A 462 -8.01 -0.38 -26.42
C TRP A 462 -7.37 0.82 -25.70
N ASN A 463 -8.00 1.31 -24.63
CA ASN A 463 -7.44 2.34 -23.77
C ASN A 463 -6.11 1.91 -23.14
N ALA A 464 -6.01 0.65 -22.70
CA ALA A 464 -4.77 0.09 -22.18
C ALA A 464 -3.66 0.03 -23.24
N GLN A 465 -3.95 -0.35 -24.50
CA GLN A 465 -2.96 -0.31 -25.59
C GLN A 465 -2.47 1.11 -25.88
N ARG A 466 -3.37 2.10 -25.89
CA ARG A 466 -3.01 3.51 -26.05
C ARG A 466 -2.11 4.00 -24.91
N MET A 467 -2.50 3.70 -23.67
CA MET A 467 -1.73 4.09 -22.49
C MET A 467 -0.39 3.37 -22.38
N TRP A 468 -0.30 2.13 -22.85
CA TRP A 468 0.95 1.40 -22.97
C TRP A 468 1.97 2.16 -23.83
N LEU A 469 1.55 2.72 -24.97
CA LEU A 469 2.41 3.52 -25.83
C LEU A 469 2.80 4.86 -25.16
N ILE A 470 1.82 5.56 -24.57
CA ILE A 470 2.05 6.83 -23.87
C ILE A 470 3.06 6.64 -22.72
N LYS A 471 2.87 5.63 -21.86
CA LYS A 471 3.76 5.33 -20.72
C LYS A 471 5.19 5.05 -21.20
N ARG A 472 5.36 4.33 -22.32
CA ARG A 472 6.68 4.01 -22.89
C ARG A 472 7.42 5.22 -23.45
N LEU A 473 6.72 6.09 -24.17
CA LEU A 473 7.32 7.29 -24.77
C LEU A 473 7.54 8.42 -23.77
N THR A 474 6.87 8.37 -22.61
CA THR A 474 6.98 9.39 -21.56
C THR A 474 7.64 8.80 -20.32
N SER A 475 6.86 8.27 -19.37
CA SER A 475 7.31 7.76 -18.07
C SER A 475 8.57 6.89 -18.14
N TYR A 476 8.58 5.88 -19.02
CA TYR A 476 9.67 4.90 -19.10
C TYR A 476 10.91 5.48 -19.77
N LEU A 477 10.73 6.36 -20.76
CA LEU A 477 11.83 7.08 -21.38
C LEU A 477 12.51 8.00 -20.37
N TYR A 478 11.73 8.83 -19.66
CA TYR A 478 12.25 9.69 -18.61
C TYR A 478 12.85 8.89 -17.46
N GLY A 479 12.27 7.76 -17.07
CA GLY A 479 12.84 6.84 -16.08
C GLY A 479 14.19 6.27 -16.53
N THR A 480 14.31 5.89 -17.81
CA THR A 480 15.58 5.41 -18.39
C THR A 480 16.63 6.49 -18.36
N LEU A 481 16.31 7.69 -18.86
CA LEU A 481 17.24 8.82 -18.88
C LEU A 481 17.68 9.22 -17.47
N ALA A 482 16.74 9.30 -16.53
CA ALA A 482 17.05 9.62 -15.12
C ALA A 482 18.00 8.59 -14.51
N THR A 483 17.70 7.29 -14.66
CA THR A 483 18.55 6.21 -14.12
C THR A 483 19.95 6.23 -14.73
N LEU A 484 20.06 6.43 -16.05
CA LEU A 484 21.36 6.53 -16.72
C LEU A 484 22.14 7.77 -16.26
N SER A 485 21.45 8.90 -16.06
CA SER A 485 22.07 10.15 -15.60
C SER A 485 22.61 10.01 -14.18
N GLU A 486 21.91 9.27 -13.33
CA GLU A 486 22.36 8.93 -11.97
C GLU A 486 23.59 8.01 -12.00
N ILE A 487 23.58 6.95 -12.81
CA ILE A 487 24.72 6.04 -12.97
C ILE A 487 25.96 6.77 -13.48
N LEU A 488 25.77 7.76 -14.36
CA LEU A 488 26.85 8.61 -14.88
C LEU A 488 27.27 9.73 -13.92
N GLY A 489 26.62 9.87 -12.75
CA GLY A 489 26.95 10.88 -11.73
C GLY A 489 26.53 12.31 -12.09
N VAL A 490 25.66 12.49 -13.08
CA VAL A 490 25.25 13.81 -13.61
C VAL A 490 24.16 14.46 -12.77
N SER A 491 23.29 13.68 -12.12
CA SER A 491 22.19 14.19 -11.29
C SER A 491 21.88 13.28 -10.10
N LYS A 492 21.51 13.89 -8.96
CA LYS A 492 20.89 13.18 -7.83
C LYS A 492 19.37 13.19 -7.96
N MET A 493 18.73 12.09 -7.58
CA MET A 493 17.30 11.86 -7.74
C MET A 493 16.44 12.83 -6.91
N GLY A 494 15.39 13.38 -7.52
CA GLY A 494 14.34 14.13 -6.83
C GLY A 494 13.11 13.24 -6.61
N PHE A 495 12.66 13.10 -5.37
CA PHE A 495 11.41 12.41 -5.05
C PHE A 495 10.25 13.41 -5.07
N THR A 496 9.23 13.17 -5.89
CA THR A 496 8.00 13.96 -5.91
C THR A 496 6.84 13.13 -5.38
N ILE A 497 6.21 13.62 -4.31
CA ILE A 497 5.00 13.04 -3.73
C ILE A 497 3.83 13.22 -4.70
N ILE A 498 3.10 12.14 -4.98
CA ILE A 498 1.91 12.18 -5.84
C ILE A 498 0.69 12.24 -4.94
N ALA A 499 0.06 13.41 -4.85
CA ALA A 499 -1.27 13.54 -4.26
C ALA A 499 -2.28 12.88 -5.21
N LYS A 500 -2.94 11.81 -4.76
CA LYS A 500 -3.98 11.09 -5.54
C LYS A 500 -5.38 11.71 -5.40
N ILE A 501 -5.48 12.87 -4.76
CA ILE A 501 -6.74 13.59 -4.55
C ILE A 501 -6.91 14.58 -5.69
N SER A 502 -8.11 14.62 -6.28
CA SER A 502 -8.45 15.50 -7.41
C SER A 502 -9.45 16.54 -6.95
N GLY A 503 -9.34 17.78 -7.42
CA GLY A 503 -10.37 18.81 -7.22
C GLY A 503 -11.70 18.42 -7.88
N LYS A 504 -12.81 18.99 -7.37
CA LYS A 504 -14.20 18.70 -7.77
C LYS A 504 -14.45 18.71 -9.28
N ASP A 505 -13.73 19.55 -10.03
CA ASP A 505 -13.85 19.69 -11.49
C ASP A 505 -13.35 18.47 -12.28
N ALA A 506 -12.39 17.73 -11.73
CA ALA A 506 -11.93 16.49 -12.35
C ALA A 506 -13.03 15.42 -12.25
N SER A 507 -13.69 15.27 -11.09
CA SER A 507 -14.74 14.28 -10.87
C SER A 507 -15.99 14.52 -11.74
N LYS A 508 -16.36 15.80 -11.97
CA LYS A 508 -17.48 16.17 -12.86
C LYS A 508 -17.21 15.81 -14.33
N ARG A 509 -15.97 15.89 -14.82
CA ARG A 509 -15.63 15.52 -16.22
C ARG A 509 -15.74 14.02 -16.52
N PHE A 510 -15.77 13.16 -15.49
CA PHE A 510 -15.76 11.70 -15.65
C PHE A 510 -17.10 11.01 -15.33
N GLY A 511 -18.20 11.78 -15.20
CA GLY A 511 -19.53 11.22 -14.95
C GLY A 511 -19.65 10.48 -13.60
N LEU A 512 -18.82 10.85 -12.62
CA LEU A 512 -18.81 10.25 -11.28
C LEU A 512 -19.92 10.79 -10.36
N CYS A 513 -20.72 11.75 -10.83
CA CYS A 513 -21.98 12.17 -10.20
C CYS A 513 -23.13 11.71 -11.09
N ASN A 514 -24.01 10.85 -10.56
CA ASN A 514 -25.37 10.80 -11.10
C ASN A 514 -26.02 12.16 -10.86
N GLU A 515 -26.67 12.70 -11.88
CA GLU A 515 -27.45 13.94 -11.83
C GLU A 515 -28.67 13.76 -10.89
N SER A 516 -28.46 13.83 -9.57
CA SER A 516 -29.51 14.02 -8.57
C SER A 516 -28.95 14.13 -7.14
N CYS A 517 -27.95 14.97 -6.88
CA CYS A 517 -27.65 15.42 -5.51
C CYS A 517 -27.30 16.92 -5.56
N SER A 518 -28.05 17.69 -4.79
CA SER A 518 -27.96 19.14 -4.62
C SER A 518 -26.59 19.61 -4.16
N ASP A 519 -26.24 20.83 -4.60
CA ASP A 519 -24.93 21.49 -4.59
C ASP A 519 -24.31 21.85 -3.20
N GLU A 520 -24.55 21.11 -2.11
CA GLU A 520 -24.10 21.54 -0.76
C GLU A 520 -23.25 20.57 0.09
N GLU A 521 -22.91 19.36 -0.35
CA GLU A 521 -22.24 18.40 0.56
C GLU A 521 -20.89 17.84 0.08
N MET A 522 -20.02 17.62 1.07
CA MET A 522 -18.76 16.85 1.06
C MET A 522 -17.47 17.53 0.57
N GLY A 523 -16.74 18.10 1.55
CA GLY A 523 -15.29 17.97 1.64
C GLY A 523 -14.96 16.75 2.49
N HIS A 524 -13.97 15.95 2.09
CA HIS A 524 -13.40 14.88 2.92
C HIS A 524 -11.92 15.20 3.13
N CYS A 525 -11.62 15.98 4.18
CA CYS A 525 -10.29 16.53 4.46
C CYS A 525 -9.39 15.53 5.21
N PHE A 526 -9.92 14.42 5.73
CA PHE A 526 -9.14 13.41 6.46
C PHE A 526 -7.98 12.81 5.65
N ARG A 527 -8.10 12.77 4.32
CA ARG A 527 -7.04 12.28 3.42
C ARG A 527 -6.04 13.36 3.00
N ASP A 528 -6.38 14.64 3.17
CA ASP A 528 -5.50 15.77 2.80
C ASP A 528 -4.39 16.02 3.82
N VAL A 529 -4.51 15.46 5.04
CA VAL A 529 -3.54 15.64 6.12
C VAL A 529 -2.41 14.59 6.09
N LEU A 530 -2.67 13.40 5.53
CA LEU A 530 -1.72 12.29 5.51
C LEU A 530 -0.82 12.37 4.27
N SER A 531 0.48 12.55 4.48
CA SER A 531 1.48 12.48 3.40
C SER A 531 1.51 11.09 2.76
N SER A 532 1.98 10.96 1.52
CA SER A 532 2.16 9.66 0.85
C SER A 532 3.15 8.70 1.54
N ASP A 533 3.86 9.17 2.57
CA ASP A 533 4.81 8.40 3.37
C ASP A 533 4.18 7.86 4.66
N SER A 534 2.91 8.18 4.93
CA SER A 534 2.15 7.64 6.05
C SER A 534 1.77 6.18 5.76
N ALA A 535 2.13 5.27 6.66
CA ALA A 535 1.81 3.85 6.58
C ALA A 535 0.85 3.48 7.71
N LEU A 536 -0.22 2.77 7.36
CA LEU A 536 -1.09 2.10 8.32
C LEU A 536 -0.57 0.69 8.52
N TRP A 537 -0.35 0.33 9.77
CA TRP A 537 0.19 -0.95 10.14
C TRP A 537 -0.77 -1.66 11.08
N VAL A 538 -1.13 -2.89 10.73
CA VAL A 538 -2.00 -3.73 11.53
C VAL A 538 -1.19 -4.97 11.88
N SER A 539 -1.08 -5.30 13.16
CA SER A 539 -0.35 -6.47 13.62
C SER A 539 -1.29 -7.41 14.35
N SER A 540 -1.22 -8.72 14.05
CA SER A 540 -2.06 -9.75 14.67
C SER A 540 -1.22 -10.79 15.41
N GLY A 541 -1.66 -11.16 16.61
CA GLY A 541 -1.07 -12.22 17.43
C GLY A 541 -1.91 -13.49 17.52
N HIS A 542 -1.23 -14.62 17.76
CA HIS A 542 -1.75 -15.94 18.17
C HIS A 542 -2.62 -16.74 17.19
N LYS A 543 -2.52 -18.07 17.34
CA LYS A 543 -3.39 -19.09 16.74
C LYS A 543 -4.86 -18.76 17.07
N CYS A 544 -5.77 -18.85 16.10
CA CYS A 544 -7.16 -19.16 16.44
C CYS A 544 -7.14 -20.58 17.00
N SER A 545 -7.26 -20.72 18.32
CA SER A 545 -7.82 -21.95 18.87
C SER A 545 -9.26 -22.00 18.36
N ASP A 546 -9.56 -23.04 17.59
CA ASP A 546 -10.83 -23.36 16.94
C ASP A 546 -11.01 -22.71 15.54
N ILE A 547 -10.52 -23.43 14.52
CA ILE A 547 -11.11 -23.48 13.17
C ILE A 547 -11.96 -24.75 13.11
#